data_AF-A0A962VAU5-F1
#
_entry.id   AF-A0A962VAU5-F1
#
_cell.length_a   1.000
_cell.length_b   1.000
_cell.length_c   1.000
_cell.angle_alpha   90.00
_cell.angle_beta   90.00
_cell.angle_gamma   90.00
#
_symmetry.space_group_name_H-M   'P 1'
#
loop_
_entity.id
_entity.type
_entity.pdbx_description
1 polymer ?
#
loop_
_entity_poly.entity_id
_entity_poly.type
_entity_poly.pdbx_seq_one_letter_code
_entity_poly.pdbx_strand_id
1 'polypeptide(L)'
;MPVLTLPTAAGGTERYQTHAPKSLKTERSGFSRVAYAAAHVVADPLADYDPWLDTAIDWDATIAYRQHLWSLGLGVAEAMDTAQRGMGLDWTSALELIRRSVDAAQDFDGEALVACGAGTDHLAPSPDLSLDDVIAAYEQQCEAVEQAGGRIILMASRALAACARSEDDYRTVYERILTQVRQPVIIHWLGEMF
;
A
#
# COMPACT_ATOMS: atom_id res chain seq x y z
N MET A 1 -27.45 -20.67 14.18
CA MET A 1 -26.18 -20.38 13.50
C MET A 1 -26.03 -21.29 12.29
N PRO A 2 -25.67 -20.76 11.11
CA PRO A 2 -25.39 -21.59 9.93
C PRO A 2 -24.34 -22.68 10.20
N VAL A 3 -24.52 -23.83 9.56
CA VAL A 3 -23.57 -24.95 9.58
C VAL A 3 -23.02 -25.15 8.18
N LEU A 4 -21.70 -25.22 8.05
CA LEU A 4 -20.97 -25.38 6.80
C LEU A 4 -20.28 -26.74 6.78
N THR A 5 -20.10 -27.31 5.60
CA THR A 5 -19.21 -28.46 5.39
C THR A 5 -17.87 -27.93 4.91
N LEU A 6 -16.80 -28.13 5.70
CA LEU A 6 -15.47 -27.62 5.40
C LEU A 6 -14.47 -28.78 5.18
N PRO A 7 -13.48 -28.61 4.29
CA PRO A 7 -12.40 -29.58 4.12
C PRO A 7 -11.49 -29.62 5.35
N THR A 8 -10.92 -30.79 5.65
CA THR A 8 -9.97 -30.98 6.75
C THR A 8 -8.57 -31.31 6.23
N ALA A 9 -7.55 -31.08 7.06
CA ALA A 9 -6.17 -31.45 6.74
C ALA A 9 -5.97 -32.96 6.49
N ALA A 10 -6.90 -33.80 6.97
CA ALA A 10 -6.89 -35.25 6.71
C ALA A 10 -7.48 -35.63 5.34
N GLY A 11 -7.84 -34.65 4.50
CA GLY A 11 -8.45 -34.88 3.18
C GLY A 11 -9.93 -35.25 3.23
N GLY A 12 -10.57 -35.12 4.41
CA GLY A 12 -12.00 -35.36 4.60
C GLY A 12 -12.79 -34.04 4.67
N THR A 13 -14.03 -34.15 5.12
CA THR A 13 -14.88 -33.00 5.41
C THR A 13 -15.46 -33.08 6.81
N GLU A 14 -15.66 -31.94 7.46
CA GLU A 14 -16.34 -31.85 8.74
C GLU A 14 -17.44 -30.79 8.74
N ARG A 15 -18.41 -30.94 9.66
CA ARG A 15 -19.46 -29.95 9.87
C ARG A 15 -18.96 -28.88 10.85
N TYR A 16 -18.85 -27.66 10.37
CA TYR A 16 -18.48 -26.49 11.16
C TYR A 16 -19.71 -25.64 11.46
N GLN A 17 -20.05 -25.46 12.73
CA GLN A 17 -21.11 -24.54 13.15
C GLN A 17 -20.51 -23.17 13.44
N THR A 18 -21.01 -22.15 12.77
CA THR A 18 -20.57 -20.76 12.96
C THR A 18 -20.97 -20.23 14.35
N HIS A 19 -20.28 -19.17 14.80
CA HIS A 19 -20.60 -18.43 16.02
C HIS A 19 -21.16 -17.04 15.70
N ALA A 20 -21.92 -16.46 16.63
CA ALA A 20 -22.43 -15.10 16.46
C ALA A 20 -21.26 -14.12 16.25
N PRO A 21 -21.37 -13.16 15.32
CA PRO A 21 -20.31 -12.18 15.08
C PRO A 21 -20.13 -11.30 16.32
N LYS A 22 -18.88 -10.88 16.56
CA LYS A 22 -18.60 -9.86 17.56
C LYS A 22 -19.17 -8.52 17.07
N SER A 23 -19.92 -7.82 17.91
CA SER A 23 -20.31 -6.43 17.63
C SER A 23 -19.13 -5.53 17.95
N LEU A 24 -18.59 -4.85 16.94
CA LEU A 24 -17.60 -3.79 17.13
C LEU A 24 -18.33 -2.45 17.15
N LYS A 25 -18.28 -1.73 18.27
CA LYS A 25 -18.64 -0.31 18.29
C LYS A 25 -17.36 0.48 18.05
N THR A 26 -17.29 1.18 16.93
CA THR A 26 -16.18 2.08 16.62
C THR A 26 -16.63 3.52 16.80
N GLU A 27 -15.82 4.32 17.46
CA GLU A 27 -15.90 5.78 17.41
C GLU A 27 -14.72 6.23 16.55
N ARG A 28 -14.93 7.20 15.65
CA ARG A 28 -13.84 7.71 14.79
C ARG A 28 -12.71 8.34 15.60
N SER A 29 -13.03 8.82 16.81
CA SER A 29 -12.13 9.51 17.72
C SER A 29 -11.86 8.70 18.99
N GLY A 30 -10.79 9.03 19.72
CA GLY A 30 -10.54 8.49 21.07
C GLY A 30 -9.55 7.33 21.12
N PHE A 31 -8.84 7.04 20.03
CA PHE A 31 -7.73 6.09 20.07
C PHE A 31 -6.52 6.66 20.80
N SER A 32 -5.91 5.86 21.67
CA SER A 32 -4.61 6.16 22.29
C SER A 32 -3.43 5.73 21.42
N ARG A 33 -3.67 5.41 20.15
CA ARG A 33 -2.72 4.91 19.15
C ARG A 33 -3.05 5.51 17.79
N VAL A 34 -2.02 5.68 16.96
CA VAL A 34 -2.19 5.93 15.52
C VAL A 34 -2.16 4.57 14.83
N ALA A 35 -3.28 4.16 14.23
CA ALA A 35 -3.44 2.86 13.59
C ALA A 35 -3.74 3.06 12.10
N TYR A 36 -2.88 2.50 11.25
CA TYR A 36 -3.11 2.41 9.81
C TYR A 36 -3.44 0.97 9.43
N ALA A 37 -4.39 0.79 8.53
CA ALA A 37 -4.57 -0.44 7.78
C ALA A 37 -3.88 -0.29 6.42
N ALA A 38 -2.96 -1.20 6.09
CA ALA A 38 -2.52 -1.38 4.71
C ALA A 38 -3.69 -2.02 3.94
N ALA A 39 -4.27 -1.26 3.00
CA ALA A 39 -5.49 -1.68 2.31
C ALA A 39 -5.18 -2.54 1.09
N HIS A 40 -6.04 -3.52 0.83
CA HIS A 40 -5.99 -4.34 -0.39
C HIS A 40 -6.64 -3.59 -1.58
N VAL A 41 -6.52 -4.13 -2.79
CA VAL A 41 -7.29 -3.69 -3.97
C VAL A 41 -8.36 -4.71 -4.32
N VAL A 42 -9.47 -4.25 -4.90
CA VAL A 42 -10.50 -5.14 -5.45
C VAL A 42 -10.29 -5.22 -6.96
N ALA A 43 -10.02 -6.42 -7.47
CA ALA A 43 -9.93 -6.65 -8.91
C ALA A 43 -11.33 -6.55 -9.56
N ASP A 44 -11.41 -6.04 -10.78
CA ASP A 44 -12.63 -6.11 -11.59
C ASP A 44 -12.72 -7.51 -12.23
N PRO A 45 -13.65 -8.38 -11.77
CA PRO A 45 -13.74 -9.75 -12.26
C PRO A 45 -14.42 -9.87 -13.64
N LEU A 46 -14.95 -8.77 -14.18
CA LEU A 46 -15.67 -8.74 -15.46
C LEU A 46 -14.85 -8.08 -16.57
N ALA A 47 -13.71 -7.47 -16.23
CA ALA A 47 -12.81 -6.89 -17.22
C ALA A 47 -12.20 -7.98 -18.12
N ASP A 48 -11.99 -7.63 -19.39
CA ASP A 48 -11.35 -8.49 -20.39
C ASP A 48 -9.83 -8.17 -20.44
N TYR A 49 -9.04 -8.88 -19.63
CA TYR A 49 -7.60 -8.68 -19.47
C TYR A 49 -6.88 -10.00 -19.16
N ASP A 50 -5.56 -10.04 -19.31
CA ASP A 50 -4.78 -11.18 -18.81
C ASP A 50 -4.53 -11.00 -17.30
N PRO A 51 -5.12 -11.85 -16.42
CA PRO A 51 -5.04 -11.66 -14.97
C PRO A 51 -3.65 -11.88 -14.38
N TRP A 52 -2.67 -12.31 -15.17
CA TRP A 52 -1.29 -12.50 -14.74
C TRP A 52 -0.35 -11.40 -15.24
N LEU A 53 -0.71 -10.69 -16.31
CA LEU A 53 0.12 -9.67 -16.94
C LEU A 53 -0.42 -8.26 -16.71
N ASP A 54 -1.74 -8.11 -16.62
CA ASP A 54 -2.41 -6.82 -16.54
C ASP A 54 -3.15 -6.66 -15.20
N THR A 55 -3.54 -5.42 -14.89
CA THR A 55 -4.30 -5.07 -13.69
C THR A 55 -5.61 -4.38 -14.06
N ALA A 56 -6.73 -4.96 -13.66
CA ALA A 56 -8.04 -4.33 -13.71
C ALA A 56 -8.58 -4.16 -12.29
N ILE A 57 -8.79 -2.91 -11.87
CA ILE A 57 -9.26 -2.57 -10.52
C ILE A 57 -10.71 -2.13 -10.59
N ASP A 58 -11.55 -2.72 -9.74
CA ASP A 58 -12.85 -2.17 -9.41
C ASP A 58 -12.63 -0.98 -8.47
N TRP A 59 -12.60 0.22 -9.05
CA TRP A 59 -12.30 1.45 -8.34
C TRP A 59 -13.35 1.81 -7.30
N ASP A 60 -14.62 1.56 -7.59
CA ASP A 60 -15.72 1.92 -6.69
C ASP A 60 -15.65 1.03 -5.43
N ALA A 61 -15.48 -0.28 -5.60
CA ALA A 61 -15.32 -1.19 -4.47
C ALA A 61 -14.02 -0.91 -3.68
N THR A 62 -12.93 -0.63 -4.40
CA THR A 62 -11.62 -0.32 -3.81
C THR A 62 -11.69 0.94 -2.94
N ILE A 63 -12.28 2.04 -3.42
CA ILE A 63 -12.41 3.29 -2.66
C ILE A 63 -13.47 3.17 -1.55
N ALA A 64 -14.58 2.47 -1.78
CA ALA A 64 -15.57 2.20 -0.73
C ALA A 64 -14.96 1.48 0.48
N TYR A 65 -13.97 0.60 0.26
CA TYR A 65 -13.24 -0.04 1.35
C TYR A 65 -12.36 0.95 2.15
N ARG A 66 -11.75 1.95 1.51
CA ARG A 66 -11.01 3.03 2.23
C ARG A 66 -11.96 3.86 3.08
N GLN A 67 -13.10 4.25 2.50
CA GLN A 67 -14.16 4.97 3.22
C GLN A 67 -14.67 4.16 4.42
N HIS A 68 -14.81 2.84 4.27
CA HIS A 68 -15.14 1.97 5.39
C HIS A 68 -14.08 2.02 6.49
N LEU A 69 -12.78 1.90 6.17
CA LEU A 69 -11.70 1.98 7.16
C LEU A 69 -11.69 3.32 7.90
N TRP A 70 -11.84 4.44 7.19
CA TRP A 70 -11.96 5.76 7.82
C TRP A 70 -13.22 5.89 8.68
N SER A 71 -14.34 5.27 8.26
CA SER A 71 -15.56 5.25 9.08
C SER A 71 -15.37 4.54 10.43
N LEU A 72 -14.41 3.61 10.51
CA LEU A 72 -14.00 2.92 11.74
C LEU A 72 -12.94 3.69 12.54
N GLY A 73 -12.47 4.85 12.05
CA GLY A 73 -11.42 5.68 12.66
C GLY A 73 -9.98 5.25 12.32
N LEU A 74 -9.80 4.26 11.44
CA LEU A 74 -8.47 3.79 11.04
C LEU A 74 -7.90 4.70 9.94
N GLY A 75 -6.58 4.92 9.96
CA GLY A 75 -5.88 5.47 8.81
C GLY A 75 -5.70 4.43 7.70
N VAL A 76 -5.41 4.90 6.50
CA VAL A 76 -5.13 4.06 5.33
C VAL A 76 -3.67 4.24 4.91
N ALA A 77 -2.93 3.12 4.87
CA ALA A 77 -1.62 3.05 4.24
C ALA A 77 -1.82 2.56 2.80
N GLU A 78 -1.74 3.51 1.86
CA GLU A 78 -2.20 3.34 0.49
C GLU A 78 -1.10 2.86 -0.46
N ALA A 79 -1.49 2.02 -1.41
CA ALA A 79 -0.60 1.43 -2.42
C ALA A 79 0.67 0.76 -1.82
N MET A 80 0.48 0.07 -0.69
CA MET A 80 1.49 -0.72 0.02
C MET A 80 1.50 -2.19 -0.42
N ASP A 81 2.32 -3.05 0.19
CA ASP A 81 2.47 -4.47 -0.17
C ASP A 81 1.15 -5.25 -0.15
N THR A 82 0.24 -4.92 0.77
CA THR A 82 -1.12 -5.50 0.84
C THR A 82 -1.98 -5.17 -0.39
N ALA A 83 -1.71 -4.05 -1.05
CA ALA A 83 -2.30 -3.68 -2.35
C ALA A 83 -1.59 -4.37 -3.53
N GLN A 84 -0.72 -5.35 -3.26
CA GLN A 84 0.08 -6.10 -4.24
C GLN A 84 1.12 -5.24 -4.99
N ARG A 85 1.59 -4.16 -4.36
CA ARG A 85 2.58 -3.26 -4.94
C ARG A 85 3.88 -4.00 -5.29
N GLY A 86 4.32 -3.89 -6.54
CA GLY A 86 5.52 -4.60 -7.03
C GLY A 86 5.35 -6.11 -7.27
N MET A 87 4.15 -6.66 -7.05
CA MET A 87 3.78 -8.06 -7.31
C MET A 87 2.36 -8.19 -7.90
N GLY A 88 2.05 -7.32 -8.86
CA GLY A 88 0.76 -7.27 -9.55
C GLY A 88 0.35 -5.83 -9.84
N LEU A 89 0.40 -4.96 -8.83
CA LEU A 89 0.10 -3.55 -8.98
C LEU A 89 1.34 -2.76 -9.42
N ASP A 90 1.31 -2.25 -10.66
CA ASP A 90 2.37 -1.42 -11.23
C ASP A 90 2.33 0.03 -10.70
N TRP A 91 3.38 0.80 -10.99
CA TRP A 91 3.46 2.19 -10.53
C TRP A 91 2.33 3.07 -11.09
N THR A 92 1.95 2.88 -12.35
CA THR A 92 0.90 3.70 -12.99
C THR A 92 -0.44 3.52 -12.26
N SER A 93 -0.83 2.28 -12.00
CA SER A 93 -2.06 1.93 -11.29
C SER A 93 -1.99 2.33 -9.81
N ALA A 94 -0.82 2.19 -9.18
CA ALA A 94 -0.60 2.64 -7.81
C ALA A 94 -0.73 4.16 -7.66
N LEU A 95 -0.21 4.95 -8.60
CA LEU A 95 -0.37 6.40 -8.58
C LEU A 95 -1.83 6.82 -8.76
N GLU A 96 -2.58 6.14 -9.63
CA GLU A 96 -4.02 6.39 -9.79
C GLU A 96 -4.80 6.03 -8.51
N LEU A 97 -4.48 4.90 -7.87
CA LEU A 97 -5.03 4.51 -6.58
C LEU A 97 -4.76 5.57 -5.50
N ILE A 98 -3.53 6.08 -5.43
CA ILE A 98 -3.13 7.15 -4.51
C ILE A 98 -3.96 8.41 -4.75
N ARG A 99 -4.07 8.86 -6.01
CA ARG A 99 -4.85 10.06 -6.36
C ARG A 99 -6.31 9.94 -5.94
N ARG A 100 -6.96 8.82 -6.27
CA ARG A 100 -8.36 8.57 -5.90
C ARG A 100 -8.56 8.48 -4.40
N SER A 101 -7.62 7.87 -3.69
CA SER A 101 -7.72 7.72 -2.23
C SER A 101 -7.51 9.04 -1.51
N VAL A 102 -6.57 9.88 -1.97
CA VAL A 102 -6.38 11.23 -1.40
C VAL A 102 -7.57 12.13 -1.70
N ASP A 103 -8.16 12.05 -2.90
CA ASP A 103 -9.39 12.77 -3.25
C ASP A 103 -10.56 12.34 -2.35
N ALA A 104 -10.82 11.03 -2.24
CA ALA A 104 -11.89 10.50 -1.38
C ALA A 104 -11.70 10.78 0.12
N ALA A 105 -10.46 10.98 0.58
CA ALA A 105 -10.18 11.35 1.97
C ALA A 105 -10.70 12.77 2.31
N GLN A 106 -10.91 13.65 1.31
CA GLN A 106 -11.42 15.00 1.53
C GLN A 106 -12.86 15.01 2.04
N ASP A 107 -13.65 13.97 1.74
CA ASP A 107 -15.04 13.81 2.19
C ASP A 107 -15.16 13.54 3.71
N PHE A 108 -14.04 13.38 4.41
CA PHE A 108 -13.98 13.08 5.84
C PHE A 108 -13.51 14.29 6.67
N ASP A 109 -13.80 15.52 6.21
CA ASP A 109 -13.55 16.79 6.92
C ASP A 109 -12.10 16.96 7.41
N GLY A 110 -11.13 16.35 6.71
CA GLY A 110 -9.71 16.37 7.07
C GLY A 110 -9.33 15.43 8.22
N GLU A 111 -10.26 14.61 8.72
CA GLU A 111 -9.99 13.60 9.76
C GLU A 111 -9.43 12.28 9.19
N ALA A 112 -9.64 12.02 7.89
CA ALA A 112 -9.10 10.83 7.24
C ALA A 112 -7.57 10.87 7.18
N LEU A 113 -6.94 9.92 7.87
CA LEU A 113 -5.51 9.71 7.77
C LEU A 113 -5.19 8.87 6.53
N VAL A 114 -4.36 9.40 5.63
CA VAL A 114 -3.83 8.69 4.46
C VAL A 114 -2.33 8.92 4.35
N ALA A 115 -1.58 7.83 4.16
CA ALA A 115 -0.16 7.88 3.85
C ALA A 115 0.14 6.88 2.72
N CYS A 116 0.93 7.29 1.73
CA CYS A 116 1.00 6.67 0.42
C CYS A 116 2.40 6.11 0.15
N GLY A 117 2.49 4.88 -0.34
CA GLY A 117 3.75 4.24 -0.69
C GLY A 117 4.46 4.91 -1.87
N ALA A 118 5.66 5.44 -1.62
CA ALA A 118 6.60 5.91 -2.64
C ALA A 118 7.89 5.09 -2.58
N GLY A 119 8.30 4.54 -3.72
CA GLY A 119 9.43 3.63 -3.85
C GLY A 119 10.13 3.81 -5.21
N THR A 120 10.55 2.68 -5.78
CA THR A 120 11.32 2.63 -7.04
C THR A 120 10.86 1.48 -7.93
N ASP A 121 9.63 1.01 -7.77
CA ASP A 121 9.09 -0.20 -8.40
C ASP A 121 8.92 -0.10 -9.94
N HIS A 122 9.02 1.11 -10.50
CA HIS A 122 9.09 1.32 -11.94
C HIS A 122 10.51 1.18 -12.51
N LEU A 123 11.54 1.07 -11.66
CA LEU A 123 12.93 0.87 -12.05
C LEU A 123 13.30 -0.60 -11.88
N ALA A 124 13.63 -1.27 -12.98
CA ALA A 124 14.05 -2.67 -12.97
C ALA A 124 15.36 -2.83 -12.17
N PRO A 125 15.43 -3.72 -11.16
CA PRO A 125 16.65 -3.93 -10.39
C PRO A 125 17.80 -4.47 -11.24
N SER A 126 18.98 -3.86 -11.10
CA SER A 126 20.21 -4.32 -11.75
C SER A 126 21.44 -3.90 -10.93
N PRO A 127 22.49 -4.75 -10.84
CA PRO A 127 23.74 -4.37 -10.17
C PRO A 127 24.53 -3.27 -10.91
N ASP A 128 24.18 -2.98 -12.16
CA ASP A 128 24.82 -1.96 -13.00
C ASP A 128 24.19 -0.56 -12.82
N LEU A 129 23.11 -0.44 -12.04
CA LEU A 129 22.49 0.85 -11.73
C LEU A 129 23.44 1.74 -10.92
N SER A 130 23.39 3.04 -11.21
CA SER A 130 24.02 4.04 -10.36
C SER A 130 23.09 4.41 -9.18
N LEU A 131 23.66 4.99 -8.13
CA LEU A 131 22.84 5.56 -7.05
C LEU A 131 21.96 6.71 -7.54
N ASP A 132 22.42 7.46 -8.55
CA ASP A 132 21.65 8.56 -9.14
C ASP A 132 20.39 8.05 -9.86
N ASP A 133 20.44 6.88 -10.51
CA ASP A 133 19.25 6.25 -11.12
C ASP A 133 18.19 5.93 -10.05
N VAL A 134 18.63 5.40 -8.90
CA VAL A 134 17.75 5.08 -7.76
C VAL A 134 17.19 6.35 -7.12
N ILE A 135 18.02 7.37 -6.92
CA ILE A 135 17.60 8.67 -6.38
C ILE A 135 16.55 9.29 -7.29
N ALA A 136 16.79 9.33 -8.60
CA ALA A 136 15.84 9.87 -9.58
C ALA A 136 14.49 9.12 -9.55
N ALA A 137 14.53 7.79 -9.42
CA ALA A 137 13.31 6.99 -9.28
C ALA A 137 12.52 7.34 -8.00
N TYR A 138 13.20 7.50 -6.86
CA TYR A 138 12.54 7.96 -5.63
C TYR A 138 11.99 9.38 -5.77
N GLU A 139 12.76 10.32 -6.31
CA GLU A 139 12.34 11.71 -6.53
C GLU A 139 11.06 11.74 -7.39
N GLN A 140 11.00 10.96 -8.47
CA GLN A 140 9.82 10.85 -9.32
C GLN A 140 8.56 10.41 -8.55
N GLN A 141 8.64 9.35 -7.74
CA GLN A 141 7.45 8.88 -7.01
C GLN A 141 7.09 9.79 -5.84
N CYS A 142 8.08 10.27 -5.09
CA CYS A 142 7.86 11.20 -3.99
C CYS A 142 7.18 12.48 -4.49
N GLU A 143 7.68 13.07 -5.58
CA GLU A 143 7.07 14.26 -6.18
C GLU A 143 5.63 13.98 -6.63
N ALA A 144 5.37 12.85 -7.30
CA ALA A 144 4.03 12.51 -7.76
C ALA A 144 3.03 12.32 -6.60
N VAL A 145 3.48 11.70 -5.50
CA VAL A 145 2.67 11.54 -4.27
C VAL A 145 2.40 12.90 -3.62
N GLU A 146 3.41 13.75 -3.50
CA GLU A 146 3.25 15.10 -2.94
C GLU A 146 2.35 15.98 -3.80
N GLN A 147 2.43 15.88 -5.13
CA GLN A 147 1.55 16.58 -6.07
C GLN A 147 0.09 16.10 -5.93
N ALA A 148 -0.12 14.82 -5.63
CA ALA A 148 -1.45 14.29 -5.31
C ALA A 148 -1.95 14.73 -3.92
N GLY A 149 -1.11 15.37 -3.09
CA GLY A 149 -1.45 15.78 -1.73
C GLY A 149 -1.26 14.69 -0.67
N GLY A 150 -0.64 13.57 -1.02
CA GLY A 150 -0.41 12.45 -0.11
C GLY A 150 0.81 12.64 0.80
N ARG A 151 0.73 12.17 2.04
CA ARG A 151 1.89 12.01 2.92
C ARG A 151 2.67 10.75 2.53
N ILE A 152 4.00 10.80 2.47
CA ILE A 152 4.81 9.68 2.01
C ILE A 152 5.04 8.60 3.08
N ILE A 153 4.81 7.35 2.70
CA ILE A 153 5.48 6.16 3.25
C ILE A 153 6.64 5.84 2.31
N LEU A 154 7.88 6.01 2.78
CA LEU A 154 9.07 5.77 1.98
C LEU A 154 9.38 4.27 1.97
N MET A 155 9.00 3.60 0.89
CA MET A 155 9.14 2.16 0.69
C MET A 155 10.60 1.77 0.43
N ALA A 156 10.97 0.55 0.81
CA ALA A 156 12.25 -0.04 0.43
C ALA A 156 12.39 -0.15 -1.10
N SER A 157 13.63 -0.07 -1.60
CA SER A 157 13.94 -0.13 -3.03
C SER A 157 14.60 -1.45 -3.40
N ARG A 158 13.98 -2.20 -4.31
CA ARG A 158 14.60 -3.40 -4.91
C ARG A 158 15.81 -3.03 -5.78
N ALA A 159 15.75 -1.89 -6.47
CA ALA A 159 16.86 -1.37 -7.26
C ALA A 159 18.08 -1.03 -6.39
N LEU A 160 17.87 -0.32 -5.28
CA LEU A 160 18.93 -0.01 -4.31
C LEU A 160 19.53 -1.28 -3.71
N ALA A 161 18.69 -2.23 -3.30
CA ALA A 161 19.15 -3.50 -2.75
C ALA A 161 20.02 -4.31 -3.74
N ALA A 162 19.80 -4.14 -5.05
CA ALA A 162 20.57 -4.81 -6.09
C ALA A 162 21.92 -4.15 -6.39
N CYS A 163 22.03 -2.81 -6.29
CA CYS A 163 23.22 -2.07 -6.72
C CYS A 163 24.10 -1.54 -5.58
N ALA A 164 23.56 -1.38 -4.36
CA ALA A 164 24.31 -0.90 -3.21
C ALA A 164 25.45 -1.85 -2.83
N ARG A 165 26.61 -1.28 -2.50
CA ARG A 165 27.85 -2.01 -2.16
C ARG A 165 28.26 -1.82 -0.70
N SER A 166 27.66 -0.84 -0.02
CA SER A 166 27.97 -0.48 1.37
C SER A 166 26.77 0.15 2.08
N GLU A 167 26.84 0.25 3.40
CA GLU A 167 25.86 1.00 4.20
C GLU A 167 25.85 2.52 3.89
N ASP A 168 26.98 3.07 3.44
CA ASP A 168 27.10 4.47 3.05
C ASP A 168 26.32 4.79 1.77
N ASP A 169 26.12 3.82 0.88
CA ASP A 169 25.27 3.99 -0.30
C ASP A 169 23.80 4.19 0.11
N TYR A 170 23.32 3.41 1.08
CA TYR A 170 21.99 3.60 1.67
C TYR A 170 21.89 4.96 2.35
N ARG A 171 22.90 5.35 3.15
CA ARG A 171 22.93 6.67 3.78
C ARG A 171 22.80 7.78 2.73
N THR A 172 23.58 7.71 1.66
CA THR A 172 23.60 8.72 0.59
C THR A 172 22.22 8.87 -0.05
N VAL A 173 21.59 7.76 -0.44
CA VAL A 173 20.25 7.80 -1.06
C VAL A 173 19.19 8.32 -0.09
N TYR A 174 19.14 7.79 1.14
CA TYR A 174 18.12 8.20 2.11
C TYR A 174 18.33 9.65 2.58
N GLU A 175 19.55 10.11 2.80
CA GLU A 175 19.86 11.51 3.14
C GLU A 175 19.37 12.46 2.04
N ARG A 176 19.64 12.12 0.78
CA ARG A 176 19.19 12.90 -0.38
C ARG A 176 17.67 13.01 -0.46
N ILE A 177 16.94 11.92 -0.28
CA ILE A 177 15.48 11.94 -0.35
C ILE A 177 14.86 12.63 0.88
N LEU A 178 15.31 12.29 2.09
CA LEU A 178 14.75 12.82 3.34
C LEU A 178 14.99 14.32 3.53
N THR A 179 16.01 14.90 2.88
CA THR A 179 16.25 16.36 2.90
C THR A 179 15.28 17.12 1.99
N GLN A 180 14.64 16.46 1.02
CA GLN A 180 13.83 17.10 -0.02
C GLN A 180 12.31 16.98 0.21
N VAL A 181 11.86 15.93 0.90
CA VAL A 181 10.44 15.71 1.19
C VAL A 181 9.82 16.86 1.99
N ARG A 182 8.57 17.22 1.65
CA ARG A 182 7.87 18.38 2.21
C ARG A 182 7.32 18.17 3.62
N GLN A 183 7.18 16.91 4.05
CA GLN A 183 6.57 16.53 5.32
C GLN A 183 7.29 15.32 5.95
N PRO A 184 7.15 15.09 7.26
CA PRO A 184 7.68 13.90 7.91
C PRO A 184 7.14 12.60 7.28
N VAL A 185 8.03 11.73 6.84
CA VAL A 185 7.68 10.44 6.23
C VAL A 185 7.53 9.31 7.25
N ILE A 186 7.00 8.17 6.80
CA ILE A 186 7.10 6.89 7.51
C ILE A 186 8.09 6.03 6.72
N ILE A 187 9.25 5.70 7.30
CA ILE A 187 10.20 4.77 6.65
C ILE A 187 9.66 3.36 6.77
N HIS A 188 9.62 2.64 5.65
CA HIS A 188 9.15 1.27 5.58
C HIS A 188 10.30 0.30 5.31
N TRP A 189 10.66 -0.48 6.33
CA TRP A 189 11.61 -1.59 6.21
C TRP A 189 10.85 -2.90 6.01
N LEU A 190 10.87 -3.40 4.77
CA LEU A 190 10.26 -4.67 4.38
C LEU A 190 11.29 -5.81 4.42
N GLY A 191 10.96 -6.92 5.08
CA GLY A 191 11.81 -8.11 5.17
C GLY A 191 11.63 -9.06 3.98
N GLU A 192 12.65 -9.89 3.70
CA GLU A 192 12.74 -10.75 2.51
C GLU A 192 11.63 -11.79 2.31
N MET A 193 10.83 -12.06 3.34
CA MET A 193 9.69 -13.00 3.27
C MET A 193 8.47 -12.40 2.55
N PHE A 194 8.48 -11.09 2.29
CA PHE A 194 7.46 -10.32 1.59
C PHE A 194 8.02 -9.82 0.25
#